data_AF-A0A2M7CXF1-F1
#
_entry.id   AF-A0A2M7CXF1-F1
#
_cell.length_a   1.000
_cell.length_b   1.000
_cell.length_c   1.000
_cell.angle_alpha   90.00
_cell.angle_beta   90.00
_cell.angle_gamma   90.00
#
_symmetry.space_group_name_H-M   'P 1'
#
loop_
_entity.id
_entity.type
_entity.pdbx_description
1 polymer ?
#
loop_
_entity_poly.entity_id
_entity_poly.type
_entity_poly.pdbx_seq_one_letter_code
_entity_poly.pdbx_strand_id
1 'polypeptide(L)'
;MRQLEYTLRFLTPAFLGNATQDAQWRTPPIKHLLREWWRVAYAAEHKFLVDVAEMRHEEGMLFGHAWLDDDTFERNGKTIKTAARKSALRMRLSSWADGKLKAWPASDTAVTHPEVQRPVGAQLYLGYGPLKFAKGTALKSNAAIQSGESATLSLAVSDDHWPRIEHALFLMSRYGTLGGRSRNGWGSFSLAPLGNTPTLAGAAPLRNWRECFDHDWPHVIGQDDGGPLIWQTAPHDDWVSLMKTLAIIKIGLRTQFIFNTGKNAASAEDRHWLSYPVTNHSVKPWGNKVRLPNSLRFKVRPAPDDPRKVVGVIFHVPCLPPASFLPDRQAIKEVWKKVHDFLDGDATTAPLSRSRA
;
A
#
# COMPACT_ATOMS: atom_id res chain seq x y z
N MET A 1 -9.30 -26.31 -11.99
CA MET A 1 -8.32 -25.74 -11.04
C MET A 1 -7.20 -25.15 -11.86
N ARG A 2 -7.08 -23.84 -11.82
CA ARG A 2 -6.08 -23.06 -12.55
C ARG A 2 -4.81 -22.96 -11.73
N GLN A 3 -3.66 -23.11 -12.39
CA GLN A 3 -2.34 -22.87 -11.83
C GLN A 3 -1.70 -21.67 -12.52
N LEU A 4 -1.06 -20.80 -11.75
CA LEU A 4 -0.49 -19.55 -12.22
C LEU A 4 0.87 -19.37 -11.58
N GLU A 5 1.82 -18.85 -12.35
CA GLU A 5 3.17 -18.58 -11.89
C GLU A 5 3.60 -17.19 -12.33
N TYR A 6 4.15 -16.44 -11.39
CA TYR A 6 4.68 -15.11 -11.63
C TYR A 6 6.09 -14.99 -11.08
N THR A 7 6.98 -14.31 -11.79
CA THR A 7 8.17 -13.73 -11.18
C THR A 7 7.74 -12.49 -10.40
N LEU A 8 7.88 -12.54 -9.08
CA LEU A 8 7.74 -11.37 -8.22
C LEU A 8 9.14 -10.78 -8.00
N ARG A 9 9.38 -9.57 -8.49
CA ARG A 9 10.68 -8.86 -8.37
C ARG A 9 10.52 -7.55 -7.62
N PHE A 10 11.33 -7.30 -6.61
CA PHE A 10 11.35 -5.99 -5.93
C PHE A 10 12.04 -4.93 -6.79
N LEU A 11 11.40 -3.76 -6.88
CA LEU A 11 11.89 -2.55 -7.54
C LEU A 11 12.52 -1.57 -6.54
N THR A 12 12.13 -1.70 -5.27
CA THR A 12 12.70 -0.99 -4.13
C THR A 12 12.98 -1.99 -3.01
N PRO A 13 13.99 -1.77 -2.15
CA PRO A 13 14.18 -2.56 -0.94
C PRO A 13 12.88 -2.80 -0.15
N ALA A 14 12.71 -4.03 0.35
CA ALA A 14 11.52 -4.43 1.10
C ALA A 14 11.87 -4.79 2.55
N PHE A 15 11.14 -4.19 3.50
CA PHE A 15 11.29 -4.43 4.93
C PHE A 15 10.30 -5.52 5.39
N LEU A 16 10.52 -6.76 4.98
CA LEU A 16 9.67 -7.92 5.27
C LEU A 16 10.18 -8.72 6.46
N GLY A 17 9.88 -8.25 7.68
CA GLY A 17 10.34 -8.91 8.90
C GLY A 17 9.74 -10.31 9.12
N ASN A 18 10.60 -11.26 9.50
CA ASN A 18 10.22 -12.55 10.05
C ASN A 18 9.97 -12.44 11.58
N ALA A 19 9.87 -13.58 12.27
CA ALA A 19 9.63 -13.61 13.73
C ALA A 19 10.77 -12.97 14.56
N THR A 20 12.00 -12.94 14.04
CA THR A 20 13.17 -12.31 14.66
C THR A 20 13.42 -10.89 14.14
N GLN A 21 12.48 -10.33 13.36
CA GLN A 21 12.57 -9.01 12.71
C GLN A 21 13.65 -8.90 11.62
N ASP A 22 14.16 -10.04 11.13
CA ASP A 22 15.06 -10.09 9.97
C ASP A 22 14.26 -10.12 8.67
N ALA A 23 14.74 -9.46 7.62
CA ALA A 23 14.03 -9.51 6.35
C ALA A 23 14.10 -10.90 5.73
N GLN A 24 12.96 -11.45 5.31
CA GLN A 24 12.88 -12.78 4.72
C GLN A 24 11.70 -12.88 3.73
N TRP A 25 11.92 -13.59 2.63
CA TRP A 25 10.85 -13.99 1.72
C TRP A 25 9.86 -14.90 2.43
N ARG A 26 8.59 -14.50 2.48
CA ARG A 26 7.54 -15.30 3.11
C ARG A 26 6.21 -15.16 2.37
N THR A 27 5.46 -16.26 2.31
CA THR A 27 4.14 -16.29 1.67
C THR A 27 3.07 -15.45 2.40
N PRO A 28 2.96 -15.45 3.75
CA PRO A 28 1.84 -14.78 4.43
C PRO A 28 1.68 -13.29 4.13
N PRO A 29 2.74 -12.46 4.06
CA PRO A 29 2.61 -11.05 3.65
C PRO A 29 2.01 -10.87 2.24
N ILE A 30 2.37 -11.75 1.28
CA ILE A 30 1.86 -11.70 -0.09
C ILE A 30 0.39 -12.12 -0.11
N LYS A 31 0.04 -13.19 0.63
CA LYS A 31 -1.35 -13.63 0.78
C LYS A 31 -2.21 -12.54 1.42
N HIS A 32 -1.68 -11.85 2.43
CA HIS A 32 -2.37 -10.73 3.07
C HIS A 32 -2.61 -9.57 2.09
N LEU A 33 -1.60 -9.20 1.29
CA LEU A 33 -1.75 -8.17 0.28
C LEU A 33 -2.78 -8.55 -0.80
N LEU A 34 -2.78 -9.81 -1.23
CA LEU A 34 -3.79 -10.33 -2.15
C LEU A 34 -5.20 -10.23 -1.54
N ARG A 35 -5.37 -10.57 -0.26
CA ARG A 35 -6.64 -10.40 0.47
C ARG A 35 -7.09 -8.94 0.54
N GLU A 36 -6.16 -8.00 0.74
CA GLU A 36 -6.48 -6.57 0.73
C GLU A 36 -7.04 -6.13 -0.63
N TRP A 37 -6.35 -6.45 -1.73
CA TRP A 37 -6.81 -6.10 -3.07
C TRP A 37 -8.01 -6.91 -3.54
N TRP A 38 -8.20 -8.12 -3.02
CA TRP A 38 -9.40 -8.91 -3.24
C TRP A 38 -10.65 -8.22 -2.68
N ARG A 39 -10.57 -7.57 -1.51
CA ARG A 39 -11.70 -6.79 -0.96
C ARG A 39 -12.04 -5.58 -1.84
N VAL A 40 -11.05 -4.96 -2.46
CA VAL A 40 -11.26 -3.87 -3.43
C VAL A 40 -11.91 -4.40 -4.72
N ALA A 41 -11.45 -5.53 -5.24
CA ALA A 41 -12.05 -6.20 -6.40
C ALA A 41 -13.51 -6.64 -6.10
N TYR A 42 -13.74 -7.19 -4.91
CA TYR A 42 -15.07 -7.56 -4.41
C TYR A 42 -16.01 -6.34 -4.38
N ALA A 43 -15.55 -5.22 -3.81
CA ALA A 43 -16.34 -4.00 -3.77
C ALA A 43 -16.70 -3.51 -5.18
N ALA A 44 -15.77 -3.58 -6.13
CA ALA A 44 -16.03 -3.21 -7.51
C ALA A 44 -17.08 -4.10 -8.17
N GLU A 45 -17.00 -5.42 -7.98
CA GLU A 45 -17.97 -6.41 -8.48
C GLU A 45 -19.39 -6.15 -7.93
N HIS A 46 -19.47 -5.72 -6.68
CA HIS A 46 -20.73 -5.37 -5.99
C HIS A 46 -21.12 -3.89 -6.15
N LYS A 47 -20.50 -3.16 -7.11
CA LYS A 47 -20.81 -1.75 -7.39
C LYS A 47 -20.73 -0.84 -6.15
N PHE A 48 -19.82 -1.17 -5.24
CA PHE A 48 -19.58 -0.51 -3.96
C PHE A 48 -20.75 -0.56 -2.97
N LEU A 49 -21.75 -1.41 -3.22
CA LEU A 49 -22.82 -1.75 -2.27
C LEU A 49 -22.40 -3.01 -1.48
N VAL A 50 -21.49 -2.82 -0.52
CA VAL A 50 -20.85 -3.94 0.20
C VAL A 50 -21.53 -4.18 1.54
N ASP A 51 -22.05 -5.39 1.74
CA ASP A 51 -22.26 -5.96 3.07
C ASP A 51 -20.92 -6.50 3.59
N VAL A 52 -20.42 -5.91 4.67
CA VAL A 52 -19.12 -6.27 5.25
C VAL A 52 -19.14 -7.68 5.86
N ALA A 53 -20.28 -8.13 6.41
CA ALA A 53 -20.40 -9.46 6.98
C ALA A 53 -20.35 -10.53 5.89
N GLU A 54 -21.07 -10.31 4.79
CA GLU A 54 -21.06 -11.19 3.62
C GLU A 54 -19.67 -11.25 2.96
N MET A 55 -19.05 -10.08 2.70
CA MET A 55 -17.69 -10.02 2.15
C MET A 55 -16.70 -10.78 3.04
N ARG A 56 -16.80 -10.62 4.37
CA ARG A 56 -15.91 -11.29 5.33
C ARG A 56 -16.14 -12.79 5.33
N HIS A 57 -17.39 -13.25 5.21
CA HIS A 57 -17.73 -14.67 5.07
C HIS A 57 -17.10 -15.25 3.80
N GLU A 58 -17.31 -14.63 2.63
CA GLU A 58 -16.70 -15.07 1.37
C GLU A 58 -15.17 -15.07 1.39
N GLU A 59 -14.56 -14.03 1.97
CA GLU A 59 -13.11 -13.95 2.15
C GLU A 59 -12.62 -15.15 3.01
N GLY A 60 -13.35 -15.48 4.06
CA GLY A 60 -13.07 -16.61 4.95
C GLY A 60 -13.17 -17.96 4.24
N MET A 61 -14.18 -18.15 3.40
CA MET A 61 -14.35 -19.37 2.61
C MET A 61 -13.22 -19.56 1.59
N LEU A 62 -12.75 -18.48 0.97
CA LEU A 62 -11.70 -18.53 -0.05
C LEU A 62 -10.28 -18.62 0.53
N PHE A 63 -9.95 -17.75 1.48
CA PHE A 63 -8.59 -17.63 2.05
C PHE A 63 -8.38 -18.44 3.33
N GLY A 64 -9.43 -19.05 3.85
CA GLY A 64 -9.45 -19.82 5.10
C GLY A 64 -9.85 -18.96 6.30
N HIS A 65 -10.46 -19.60 7.29
CA HIS A 65 -10.98 -18.95 8.50
C HIS A 65 -10.83 -19.86 9.73
N ALA A 66 -11.04 -19.27 10.90
CA ALA A 66 -11.09 -19.94 12.20
C ALA A 66 -12.12 -19.25 13.14
N TRP A 67 -13.20 -18.73 12.56
CA TRP A 67 -14.17 -17.87 13.25
C TRP A 67 -15.61 -17.94 12.71
N LEU A 68 -15.86 -18.66 11.60
CA LEU A 68 -17.23 -18.88 11.13
C LEU A 68 -17.81 -20.09 11.87
N ASP A 69 -18.82 -19.85 12.70
CA ASP A 69 -19.49 -20.87 13.51
C ASP A 69 -20.62 -21.60 12.74
N ASP A 70 -21.05 -21.02 11.62
CA ASP A 70 -22.09 -21.51 10.71
C ASP A 70 -21.54 -22.30 9.52
N ASP A 71 -20.22 -22.39 9.38
CA ASP A 71 -19.60 -23.17 8.31
C ASP A 71 -19.82 -24.68 8.52
N THR A 72 -20.15 -25.37 7.43
CA THR A 72 -20.40 -26.81 7.41
C THR A 72 -19.72 -27.48 6.22
N PHE A 73 -19.45 -28.77 6.36
CA PHE A 73 -19.00 -29.61 5.25
C PHE A 73 -19.64 -30.99 5.32
N GLU A 74 -19.81 -31.61 4.16
CA GLU A 74 -20.32 -32.97 4.05
C GLU A 74 -19.21 -34.00 4.29
N ARG A 75 -19.48 -34.99 5.15
CA ARG A 75 -18.62 -36.17 5.32
C ARG A 75 -19.48 -37.40 5.58
N ASN A 76 -19.34 -38.40 4.71
CA ASN A 76 -20.13 -39.64 4.76
C ASN A 76 -21.66 -39.38 4.73
N GLY A 77 -22.12 -38.42 3.92
CA GLY A 77 -23.54 -38.06 3.79
C GLY A 77 -24.14 -37.35 5.00
N LYS A 78 -23.30 -36.79 5.88
CA LYS A 78 -23.71 -36.00 7.03
C LYS A 78 -23.09 -34.61 6.95
N THR A 79 -23.90 -33.60 7.19
CA THR A 79 -23.46 -32.23 7.41
C THR A 79 -22.77 -32.11 8.77
N ILE A 80 -21.50 -31.70 8.76
CA ILE A 80 -20.69 -31.50 9.96
C ILE A 80 -20.35 -30.02 10.09
N LYS A 81 -20.63 -29.41 11.24
CA LYS A 81 -20.18 -28.05 11.57
C LYS A 81 -18.66 -28.00 11.73
N THR A 82 -18.04 -26.93 11.27
CA THR A 82 -16.60 -26.69 11.43
C THR A 82 -16.32 -25.27 11.89
N ALA A 83 -15.50 -25.13 12.93
CA ALA A 83 -15.05 -23.82 13.42
C ALA A 83 -13.87 -23.24 12.63
N ALA A 84 -13.31 -24.02 11.68
CA ALA A 84 -12.19 -23.59 10.86
C ALA A 84 -12.17 -24.27 9.49
N ARG A 85 -11.69 -23.54 8.48
CA ARG A 85 -11.53 -24.06 7.11
C ARG A 85 -10.16 -23.70 6.55
N LYS A 86 -9.56 -24.67 5.85
CA LYS A 86 -8.34 -24.45 5.07
C LYS A 86 -8.65 -23.60 3.84
N SER A 87 -7.72 -22.71 3.50
CA SER A 87 -7.78 -21.90 2.29
C SER A 87 -8.06 -22.72 1.03
N ALA A 88 -9.08 -22.34 0.28
CA ALA A 88 -9.36 -22.90 -1.05
C ALA A 88 -8.32 -22.42 -2.09
N LEU A 89 -7.77 -21.21 -1.90
CA LEU A 89 -6.62 -20.72 -2.65
C LEU A 89 -5.31 -21.25 -2.07
N ARG A 90 -4.45 -21.83 -2.92
CA ARG A 90 -3.07 -22.22 -2.56
C ARG A 90 -2.09 -21.21 -3.11
N MET A 91 -1.08 -20.87 -2.31
CA MET A 91 -0.03 -19.92 -2.69
C MET A 91 1.32 -20.41 -2.17
N ARG A 92 2.37 -20.31 -2.99
CA ARG A 92 3.72 -20.74 -2.65
C ARG A 92 4.76 -19.79 -3.24
N LEU A 93 5.85 -19.57 -2.50
CA LEU A 93 7.08 -18.99 -3.04
C LEU A 93 8.09 -20.09 -3.35
N SER A 94 8.91 -19.92 -4.39
CA SER A 94 9.99 -20.86 -4.71
C SER A 94 11.04 -20.98 -3.62
N SER A 95 11.29 -19.90 -2.85
CA SER A 95 12.21 -19.91 -1.72
C SER A 95 11.75 -18.95 -0.62
N TRP A 96 12.20 -19.20 0.60
CA TRP A 96 12.05 -18.31 1.76
C TRP A 96 13.40 -17.76 2.21
N ALA A 97 14.22 -17.33 1.24
CA ALA A 97 15.55 -16.82 1.50
C ALA A 97 15.51 -15.54 2.35
N ASP A 98 16.55 -15.35 3.16
CA ASP A 98 16.75 -14.11 3.91
C ASP A 98 17.17 -12.96 2.99
N GLY A 99 16.85 -11.74 3.40
CA GLY A 99 17.33 -10.52 2.78
C GLY A 99 18.84 -10.37 2.93
N LYS A 100 19.48 -9.91 1.85
CA LYS A 100 20.94 -9.78 1.76
C LYS A 100 21.42 -8.34 1.97
N LEU A 101 20.53 -7.35 2.00
CA LEU A 101 20.90 -5.96 2.26
C LEU A 101 21.17 -5.74 3.75
N LYS A 102 22.40 -5.98 4.18
CA LYS A 102 22.84 -5.87 5.59
C LYS A 102 23.30 -4.46 5.99
N ALA A 103 23.80 -3.69 5.01
CA ALA A 103 24.19 -2.30 5.19
C ALA A 103 23.41 -1.43 4.20
N TRP A 104 23.05 -0.22 4.64
CA TRP A 104 22.37 0.71 3.75
C TRP A 104 23.40 1.38 2.83
N PRO A 105 23.20 1.40 1.49
CA PRO A 105 24.15 2.02 0.59
C PRO A 105 24.30 3.52 0.88
N ALA A 106 25.50 4.07 0.67
CA ALA A 106 25.79 5.49 0.82
C ALA A 106 25.17 6.37 -0.30
N SER A 107 24.09 5.91 -0.94
CA SER A 107 23.40 6.58 -2.04
C SER A 107 22.21 7.44 -1.58
N ASP A 108 21.93 7.48 -0.27
CA ASP A 108 20.83 8.31 0.24
C ASP A 108 21.17 9.79 0.10
N THR A 109 20.47 10.46 -0.81
CA THR A 109 20.68 11.87 -1.09
C THR A 109 19.84 12.71 -0.14
N ALA A 110 20.47 13.73 0.44
CA ALA A 110 19.79 14.70 1.27
C ALA A 110 18.77 15.54 0.47
N VAL A 111 17.65 15.85 1.12
CA VAL A 111 16.63 16.79 0.64
C VAL A 111 16.38 17.85 1.69
N THR A 112 16.08 19.07 1.24
CA THR A 112 15.67 20.17 2.12
C THR A 112 14.29 19.88 2.69
N HIS A 113 14.12 20.14 3.97
CA HIS A 113 12.84 20.02 4.66
C HIS A 113 12.62 21.31 5.46
N PRO A 114 11.57 22.09 5.17
CA PRO A 114 11.43 23.46 5.70
C PRO A 114 11.29 23.51 7.22
N GLU A 115 10.81 22.43 7.84
CA GLU A 115 10.59 22.37 9.30
C GLU A 115 11.79 21.81 10.08
N VAL A 116 12.94 21.55 9.45
CA VAL A 116 14.16 21.13 10.16
C VAL A 116 15.39 21.90 9.68
N GLN A 117 16.34 22.11 10.58
CA GLN A 117 17.53 22.92 10.30
C GLN A 117 18.52 22.25 9.33
N ARG A 118 18.58 20.91 9.34
CA ARG A 118 19.54 20.15 8.52
C ARG A 118 18.81 19.35 7.46
N PRO A 119 19.37 19.23 6.25
CA PRO A 119 18.84 18.34 5.22
C PRO A 119 18.70 16.90 5.75
N VAL A 120 17.66 16.22 5.30
CA VAL A 120 17.34 14.84 5.71
C VAL A 120 17.58 13.92 4.53
N GLY A 121 18.15 12.73 4.74
CA GLY A 121 18.22 11.70 3.70
C GLY A 121 16.82 11.36 3.17
N ALA A 122 16.61 11.43 1.86
CA ALA A 122 15.31 11.19 1.25
C ALA A 122 14.78 9.78 1.57
N GLN A 123 15.65 8.78 1.48
CA GLN A 123 15.32 7.40 1.76
C GLN A 123 15.02 7.23 3.25
N LEU A 124 15.83 7.82 4.14
CA LEU A 124 15.53 7.87 5.58
C LEU A 124 14.18 8.52 5.88
N TYR A 125 13.83 9.63 5.23
CA TYR A 125 12.55 10.31 5.45
C TYR A 125 11.37 9.39 5.13
N LEU A 126 11.40 8.73 3.98
CA LEU A 126 10.35 7.79 3.56
C LEU A 126 10.40 6.47 4.35
N GLY A 127 11.57 6.07 4.83
CA GLY A 127 11.86 4.79 5.48
C GLY A 127 12.05 4.85 6.99
N TYR A 128 11.77 5.98 7.65
CA TYR A 128 12.07 6.18 9.08
C TYR A 128 11.41 5.10 9.94
N GLY A 129 12.18 4.38 10.76
CA GLY A 129 11.74 3.23 11.55
C GLY A 129 12.56 2.00 11.20
N PRO A 130 12.36 1.37 10.02
CA PRO A 130 13.32 0.43 9.45
C PRO A 130 14.68 1.07 9.13
N LEU A 131 14.68 2.35 8.73
CA LEU A 131 15.87 3.18 8.60
C LEU A 131 16.00 4.13 9.81
N LYS A 132 17.23 4.38 10.22
CA LYS A 132 17.58 5.28 11.32
C LYS A 132 18.70 6.23 10.90
N PHE A 133 18.77 7.36 11.58
CA PHE A 133 19.92 8.26 11.48
C PHE A 133 21.06 7.74 12.37
N ALA A 134 22.21 7.44 11.78
CA ALA A 134 23.44 7.02 12.46
C ALA A 134 24.66 7.57 11.72
N LYS A 135 24.90 8.89 11.83
CA LYS A 135 25.89 9.64 11.02
C LYS A 135 25.65 9.51 9.50
N GLY A 136 24.37 9.46 9.12
CA GLY A 136 23.90 9.10 7.79
C GLY A 136 22.72 8.14 7.89
N THR A 137 22.21 7.67 6.76
CA THR A 137 21.12 6.69 6.72
C THR A 137 21.66 5.29 6.96
N ALA A 138 21.10 4.61 7.96
CA ALA A 138 21.49 3.25 8.31
C ALA A 138 20.26 2.36 8.51
N LEU A 139 20.45 1.06 8.28
CA LEU A 139 19.43 0.05 8.53
C LEU A 139 19.31 -0.25 10.04
N LYS A 140 18.09 -0.45 10.54
CA LYS A 140 17.83 -0.76 11.95
C LYS A 140 17.98 -2.26 12.29
N SER A 141 17.46 -3.15 11.45
CA SER A 141 17.45 -4.62 11.62
C SER A 141 18.50 -5.32 10.76
N ASN A 142 18.70 -6.64 10.93
CA ASN A 142 19.79 -7.36 10.26
C ASN A 142 19.55 -7.66 8.78
N ALA A 143 18.55 -7.07 8.11
CA ALA A 143 18.45 -7.07 6.65
C ALA A 143 17.23 -6.29 6.14
N ALA A 144 17.31 -5.87 4.87
CA ALA A 144 16.17 -5.73 3.98
C ALA A 144 16.34 -6.72 2.80
N ILE A 145 15.24 -7.08 2.13
CA ILE A 145 15.35 -7.71 0.81
C ILE A 145 15.70 -6.58 -0.17
N GLN A 146 16.83 -6.71 -0.87
CA GLN A 146 17.35 -5.72 -1.80
C GLN A 146 16.45 -5.51 -3.02
N SER A 147 16.55 -4.33 -3.64
CA SER A 147 16.01 -4.10 -4.99
C SER A 147 16.63 -5.10 -5.98
N GLY A 148 15.84 -5.53 -6.97
CA GLY A 148 16.24 -6.50 -7.98
C GLY A 148 16.06 -7.96 -7.55
N GLU A 149 15.99 -8.28 -6.26
CA GLU A 149 15.74 -9.66 -5.80
C GLU A 149 14.36 -10.14 -6.27
N SER A 150 14.28 -11.40 -6.65
CA SER A 150 13.05 -12.02 -7.14
C SER A 150 12.82 -13.42 -6.60
N ALA A 151 11.55 -13.81 -6.56
CA ALA A 151 11.11 -15.18 -6.28
C ALA A 151 9.95 -15.56 -7.21
N THR A 152 9.77 -16.86 -7.46
CA THR A 152 8.59 -17.35 -8.17
C THR A 152 7.43 -17.44 -7.18
N LEU A 153 6.32 -16.79 -7.52
CA LEU A 153 5.05 -16.88 -6.83
C LEU A 153 4.11 -17.79 -7.62
N SER A 154 3.78 -18.95 -7.07
CA SER A 154 2.82 -19.88 -7.67
C SER A 154 1.49 -19.81 -6.91
N LEU A 155 0.37 -19.79 -7.65
CA LEU A 155 -0.98 -19.82 -7.13
C LEU A 155 -1.76 -21.00 -7.75
N ALA A 156 -2.66 -21.59 -6.98
CA ALA A 156 -3.68 -22.50 -7.50
C ALA A 156 -5.05 -22.16 -6.92
N VAL A 157 -6.05 -22.03 -7.80
CA VAL A 157 -7.41 -21.60 -7.46
C VAL A 157 -8.44 -22.30 -8.36
N SER A 158 -9.69 -22.47 -7.89
CA SER A 158 -10.78 -22.92 -8.77
C SER A 158 -11.10 -21.87 -9.83
N ASP A 159 -11.66 -22.31 -10.96
CA ASP A 159 -11.99 -21.42 -12.06
C ASP A 159 -13.14 -20.45 -11.69
N ASP A 160 -14.05 -20.84 -10.80
CA ASP A 160 -15.14 -19.97 -10.30
C ASP A 160 -14.63 -18.74 -9.54
N HIS A 161 -13.48 -18.84 -8.87
CA HIS A 161 -12.88 -17.71 -8.16
C HIS A 161 -11.88 -16.93 -9.01
N TRP A 162 -11.55 -17.41 -10.21
CA TRP A 162 -10.50 -16.83 -11.03
C TRP A 162 -10.77 -15.37 -11.39
N PRO A 163 -11.95 -14.94 -11.88
CA PRO A 163 -12.15 -13.56 -12.32
C PRO A 163 -11.83 -12.51 -11.24
N ARG A 164 -12.29 -12.75 -10.01
CA ARG A 164 -12.02 -11.86 -8.86
C ARG A 164 -10.56 -11.91 -8.42
N ILE A 165 -9.93 -13.08 -8.47
CA ILE A 165 -8.51 -13.24 -8.14
C ILE A 165 -7.60 -12.58 -9.20
N GLU A 166 -7.94 -12.70 -10.47
CA GLU A 166 -7.24 -12.02 -11.57
C GLU A 166 -7.28 -10.51 -11.40
N HIS A 167 -8.47 -9.95 -11.12
CA HIS A 167 -8.61 -8.52 -10.86
C HIS A 167 -7.83 -8.09 -9.61
N ALA A 168 -7.87 -8.86 -8.53
CA ALA A 168 -7.08 -8.60 -7.34
C ALA A 168 -5.56 -8.65 -7.60
N LEU A 169 -5.09 -9.61 -8.42
CA LEU A 169 -3.69 -9.71 -8.82
C LEU A 169 -3.28 -8.54 -9.72
N PHE A 170 -4.14 -8.11 -10.64
CA PHE A 170 -3.94 -6.90 -11.45
C PHE A 170 -3.75 -5.68 -10.55
N LEU A 171 -4.67 -5.44 -9.61
CA LEU A 171 -4.58 -4.31 -8.67
C LEU A 171 -3.32 -4.42 -7.79
N MET A 172 -3.02 -5.61 -7.29
CA MET A 172 -1.81 -5.89 -6.51
C MET A 172 -0.53 -5.59 -7.31
N SER A 173 -0.48 -5.95 -8.59
CA SER A 173 0.66 -5.65 -9.47
C SER A 173 0.84 -4.15 -9.69
N ARG A 174 -0.26 -3.43 -9.94
CA ARG A 174 -0.25 -2.00 -10.29
C ARG A 174 -0.08 -1.08 -9.09
N TYR A 175 -0.62 -1.46 -7.93
CA TYR A 175 -0.79 -0.56 -6.78
C TYR A 175 -0.29 -1.17 -5.45
N GLY A 176 0.05 -2.46 -5.41
CA GLY A 176 0.50 -3.14 -4.21
C GLY A 176 1.97 -2.91 -3.85
N THR A 177 2.26 -2.88 -2.55
CA THR A 177 3.61 -2.80 -1.97
C THR A 177 3.70 -3.71 -0.74
N LEU A 178 4.88 -4.26 -0.44
CA LEU A 178 5.07 -5.27 0.62
C LEU A 178 5.96 -4.78 1.76
N GLY A 179 5.58 -5.08 3.01
CA GLY A 179 6.41 -4.90 4.20
C GLY A 179 6.30 -3.52 4.87
N GLY A 180 7.26 -3.21 5.73
CA GLY A 180 7.29 -1.95 6.48
C GLY A 180 7.40 -0.73 5.56
N ARG A 181 6.72 0.36 5.92
CA ARG A 181 6.72 1.63 5.16
C ARG A 181 6.28 1.49 3.69
N SER A 182 5.54 0.43 3.37
CA SER A 182 5.09 0.10 2.02
C SER A 182 4.26 1.21 1.35
N ARG A 183 3.46 1.94 2.13
CA ARG A 183 2.69 3.10 1.64
C ARG A 183 3.53 4.29 1.18
N ASN A 184 4.84 4.28 1.47
CA ASN A 184 5.80 5.30 1.03
C ASN A 184 6.64 4.84 -0.18
N GLY A 185 6.24 3.77 -0.86
CA GLY A 185 6.94 3.24 -2.04
C GLY A 185 7.92 2.11 -1.75
N TRP A 186 8.28 1.83 -0.50
CA TRP A 186 9.14 0.70 -0.15
C TRP A 186 8.46 -0.65 -0.41
N GLY A 187 9.25 -1.69 -0.71
CA GLY A 187 8.75 -3.00 -1.11
C GLY A 187 7.81 -2.95 -2.32
N SER A 188 7.96 -1.97 -3.19
CA SER A 188 7.38 -2.00 -4.52
C SER A 188 7.94 -3.16 -5.31
N PHE A 189 7.07 -3.95 -5.95
CA PHE A 189 7.44 -5.07 -6.81
C PHE A 189 6.73 -5.05 -8.17
N SER A 190 7.22 -5.81 -9.13
CA SER A 190 6.49 -6.18 -10.35
C SER A 190 6.09 -7.66 -10.29
N LEU A 191 5.01 -8.01 -11.00
CA LEU A 191 4.63 -9.38 -11.30
C LEU A 191 4.73 -9.58 -12.80
N ALA A 192 5.63 -10.47 -13.23
CA ALA A 192 5.73 -10.89 -14.62
C ALA A 192 5.23 -12.34 -14.75
N PRO A 193 4.29 -12.64 -15.66
CA PRO A 193 3.82 -14.01 -15.85
C PRO A 193 4.94 -14.96 -16.29
N LEU A 194 4.85 -16.23 -15.91
CA LEU A 194 5.74 -17.31 -16.32
C LEU A 194 4.98 -18.42 -17.05
N GLY A 195 5.66 -19.05 -18.01
CA GLY A 195 5.10 -20.14 -18.81
C GLY A 195 3.81 -19.72 -19.51
N ASN A 196 2.74 -20.51 -19.33
CA ASN A 196 1.43 -20.26 -19.92
C ASN A 196 0.53 -19.35 -19.06
N THR A 197 1.08 -18.70 -18.02
CA THR A 197 0.31 -17.77 -17.19
C THR A 197 -0.07 -16.55 -18.02
N PRO A 198 -1.35 -16.17 -18.10
CA PRO A 198 -1.75 -14.99 -18.86
C PRO A 198 -1.23 -13.71 -18.21
N THR A 199 -0.98 -12.70 -19.04
CA THR A 199 -0.72 -11.33 -18.57
C THR A 199 -1.94 -10.83 -17.82
N LEU A 200 -1.71 -10.25 -16.64
CA LEU A 200 -2.78 -9.68 -15.82
C LEU A 200 -3.44 -8.50 -16.57
N ALA A 201 -4.74 -8.64 -16.84
CA ALA A 201 -5.56 -7.59 -17.41
C ALA A 201 -6.62 -7.12 -16.39
N GLY A 202 -7.02 -5.87 -16.48
CA GLY A 202 -8.01 -5.28 -15.60
C GLY A 202 -8.05 -3.77 -15.69
N ALA A 203 -8.93 -3.17 -14.90
CA ALA A 203 -9.03 -1.73 -14.73
C ALA A 203 -9.02 -1.38 -13.24
N ALA A 204 -8.48 -0.21 -12.89
CA ALA A 204 -8.67 0.33 -11.56
C ALA A 204 -10.17 0.60 -11.30
N PRO A 205 -10.76 0.12 -10.20
CA PRO A 205 -12.10 0.54 -9.82
C PRO A 205 -12.05 1.99 -9.34
N LEU A 206 -12.96 2.81 -9.86
CA LEU A 206 -13.01 4.24 -9.62
C LEU A 206 -14.36 4.65 -9.02
N ARG A 207 -14.33 5.62 -8.10
CA ARG A 207 -15.52 6.27 -7.53
C ARG A 207 -15.19 7.71 -7.16
N ASN A 208 -16.18 8.61 -7.23
CA ASN A 208 -15.99 9.99 -6.79
C ASN A 208 -15.45 9.98 -5.35
N TRP A 209 -14.27 10.58 -5.17
CA TRP A 209 -13.55 10.45 -3.89
C TRP A 209 -14.34 11.00 -2.70
N ARG A 210 -15.26 11.95 -2.94
CA ARG A 210 -16.11 12.54 -1.90
C ARG A 210 -17.17 11.57 -1.38
N GLU A 211 -17.64 10.66 -2.23
CA GLU A 211 -18.59 9.61 -1.87
C GLU A 211 -17.91 8.44 -1.16
N CYS A 212 -16.61 8.26 -1.35
CA CYS A 212 -15.85 7.20 -0.67
C CYS A 212 -15.79 7.37 0.85
N PHE A 213 -16.16 8.54 1.38
CA PHE A 213 -16.26 8.80 2.81
C PHE A 213 -17.49 8.16 3.47
N ASP A 214 -18.30 7.42 2.72
CA ASP A 214 -19.39 6.61 3.28
C ASP A 214 -18.88 5.31 3.92
N HIS A 215 -17.62 4.94 3.67
CA HIS A 215 -16.96 3.78 4.28
C HIS A 215 -15.67 4.20 4.99
N ASP A 216 -15.32 3.50 6.06
CA ASP A 216 -14.11 3.74 6.86
C ASP A 216 -12.92 2.85 6.45
N TRP A 217 -13.05 2.15 5.33
CA TRP A 217 -12.01 1.26 4.80
C TRP A 217 -11.71 1.54 3.32
N PRO A 218 -10.45 1.32 2.87
CA PRO A 218 -10.07 1.55 1.48
C PRO A 218 -10.69 0.49 0.55
N HIS A 219 -11.65 0.90 -0.28
CA HIS A 219 -12.45 0.01 -1.13
C HIS A 219 -12.35 0.34 -2.63
N VAL A 220 -11.70 1.45 -2.99
CA VAL A 220 -11.68 1.98 -4.36
C VAL A 220 -10.54 3.00 -4.54
N ILE A 221 -10.13 3.25 -5.78
CA ILE A 221 -9.29 4.40 -6.12
C ILE A 221 -10.20 5.59 -6.39
N GLY A 222 -9.89 6.75 -5.80
CA GLY A 222 -10.72 7.94 -5.99
C GLY A 222 -10.61 8.50 -7.41
N GLN A 223 -11.66 9.19 -7.86
CA GLN A 223 -11.65 10.04 -9.04
C GLN A 223 -12.35 11.37 -8.76
N ASP A 224 -12.10 12.36 -9.61
CA ASP A 224 -12.83 13.63 -9.71
C ASP A 224 -13.02 14.00 -11.20
N ASP A 225 -13.41 15.24 -11.48
CA ASP A 225 -13.64 15.73 -12.84
C ASP A 225 -12.37 15.74 -13.71
N GLY A 226 -11.18 15.72 -13.09
CA GLY A 226 -9.88 15.55 -13.76
C GLY A 226 -9.50 14.10 -14.03
N GLY A 227 -10.36 13.14 -13.69
CA GLY A 227 -10.15 11.71 -13.87
C GLY A 227 -9.66 10.99 -12.61
N PRO A 228 -8.99 9.83 -12.76
CA PRO A 228 -8.47 9.06 -11.63
C PRO A 228 -7.49 9.88 -10.78
N LEU A 229 -7.57 9.74 -9.46
CA LEU A 229 -6.61 10.27 -8.50
C LEU A 229 -5.35 9.39 -8.45
N ILE A 230 -4.67 9.34 -9.60
CA ILE A 230 -3.44 8.59 -9.85
C ILE A 230 -2.48 9.54 -10.56
N TRP A 231 -1.37 9.87 -9.92
CA TRP A 231 -0.32 10.73 -10.44
C TRP A 231 0.94 9.92 -10.69
N GLN A 232 1.69 10.32 -11.71
CA GLN A 232 2.93 9.68 -12.13
C GLN A 232 4.05 10.71 -12.28
N THR A 233 5.23 10.38 -11.75
CA THR A 233 6.45 11.15 -11.96
C THR A 233 6.97 11.01 -13.39
N ALA A 234 7.88 11.90 -13.80
CA ALA A 234 8.77 11.60 -14.91
C ALA A 234 9.57 10.29 -14.66
N PRO A 235 10.01 9.58 -15.72
CA PRO A 235 10.89 8.42 -15.59
C PRO A 235 12.24 8.75 -14.94
N HIS A 236 12.71 7.84 -14.09
CA HIS A 236 14.00 7.88 -13.41
C HIS A 236 14.84 6.65 -13.78
N ASP A 237 16.16 6.80 -13.79
CA ASP A 237 17.07 5.70 -14.15
C ASP A 237 17.11 4.59 -13.10
N ASP A 238 16.84 4.94 -11.83
CA ASP A 238 16.84 3.98 -10.73
C ASP A 238 15.86 4.37 -9.62
N TRP A 239 15.67 3.45 -8.69
CA TRP A 239 14.82 3.68 -7.54
C TRP A 239 15.41 4.70 -6.57
N VAL A 240 16.72 4.92 -6.55
CA VAL A 240 17.40 5.83 -5.60
C VAL A 240 16.99 7.27 -5.92
N SER A 241 17.16 7.68 -7.17
CA SER A 241 16.76 8.98 -7.69
C SER A 241 15.25 9.17 -7.62
N LEU A 242 14.46 8.14 -7.92
CA LEU A 242 13.01 8.21 -7.79
C LEU A 242 12.56 8.41 -6.32
N MET A 243 13.17 7.70 -5.36
CA MET A 243 12.81 7.87 -3.95
C MET A 243 13.16 9.28 -3.43
N LYS A 244 14.17 9.94 -4.00
CA LYS A 244 14.43 11.38 -3.76
C LYS A 244 13.25 12.24 -4.21
N THR A 245 12.77 12.04 -5.43
CA THR A 245 11.59 12.72 -5.97
C THR A 245 10.36 12.50 -5.09
N LEU A 246 10.07 11.25 -4.71
CA LEU A 246 8.95 10.93 -3.85
C LEU A 246 9.07 11.57 -2.45
N ALA A 247 10.29 11.70 -1.91
CA ALA A 247 10.51 12.39 -0.64
C ALA A 247 10.21 13.88 -0.77
N ILE A 248 10.68 14.55 -1.83
CA ILE A 248 10.42 15.97 -2.10
C ILE A 248 8.90 16.21 -2.19
N ILE A 249 8.18 15.40 -2.97
CA ILE A 249 6.73 15.51 -3.13
C ILE A 249 6.04 15.33 -1.77
N LYS A 250 6.42 14.29 -1.00
CA LYS A 250 5.79 14.02 0.30
C LYS A 250 6.09 15.11 1.33
N ILE A 251 7.28 15.72 1.30
CA ILE A 251 7.63 16.86 2.15
C ILE A 251 6.72 18.02 1.79
N GLY A 252 6.71 18.47 0.54
CA GLY A 252 5.88 19.60 0.08
C GLY A 252 4.39 19.40 0.42
N LEU A 253 3.87 18.20 0.15
CA LEU A 253 2.49 17.83 0.45
C LEU A 253 2.17 17.96 1.95
N ARG A 254 3.08 17.58 2.84
CA ARG A 254 2.81 17.63 4.29
C ARG A 254 3.02 19.03 4.84
N THR A 255 4.04 19.74 4.36
CA THR A 255 4.47 21.01 4.94
C THR A 255 3.56 22.18 4.62
N GLN A 256 2.67 22.05 3.62
CA GLN A 256 1.61 23.03 3.38
C GLN A 256 0.58 23.11 4.52
N PHE A 257 0.47 22.07 5.36
CA PHE A 257 -0.48 22.02 6.47
C PHE A 257 0.20 22.39 7.79
N ILE A 258 0.39 23.67 8.06
CA ILE A 258 1.15 24.14 9.25
C ILE A 258 0.39 23.77 10.54
N PHE A 259 1.12 23.23 11.52
CA PHE A 259 0.58 23.04 12.87
C PHE A 259 0.66 24.34 13.66
N ASN A 260 -0.44 24.69 14.32
CA ASN A 260 -0.55 25.81 15.23
C ASN A 260 -0.51 25.34 16.69
N THR A 261 -0.62 24.03 16.92
CA THR A 261 -0.53 23.42 18.24
C THR A 261 0.56 22.36 18.31
N GLY A 262 0.99 22.03 19.53
CA GLY A 262 1.99 20.99 19.81
C GLY A 262 1.34 19.70 20.31
N LYS A 263 1.88 19.17 21.41
CA LYS A 263 1.32 17.99 22.07
C LYS A 263 0.00 18.34 22.74
N ASN A 264 -0.93 17.37 22.74
CA ASN A 264 -2.22 17.43 23.40
C ASN A 264 -3.15 18.54 22.87
N ALA A 265 -3.15 18.76 21.55
CA ALA A 265 -4.10 19.60 20.86
C ALA A 265 -5.53 19.25 21.30
N ALA A 266 -6.37 20.27 21.55
CA ALA A 266 -7.76 20.08 21.97
C ALA A 266 -8.60 19.40 20.88
N SER A 267 -8.28 19.67 19.62
CA SER A 267 -8.91 19.13 18.42
C SER A 267 -7.86 18.76 17.35
N ALA A 268 -8.28 18.03 16.33
CA ALA A 268 -7.41 17.65 15.22
C ALA A 268 -7.24 18.80 14.22
N GLU A 269 -5.99 19.19 13.97
CA GLU A 269 -5.62 20.08 12.86
C GLU A 269 -5.48 19.33 11.52
N ASP A 270 -5.55 20.04 10.39
CA ASP A 270 -5.51 19.54 9.00
C ASP A 270 -4.52 18.38 8.77
N ARG A 271 -3.25 18.54 9.17
CA ARG A 271 -2.21 17.53 8.91
C ARG A 271 -2.46 16.21 9.65
N HIS A 272 -3.20 16.22 10.76
CA HIS A 272 -3.55 15.00 11.48
C HIS A 272 -4.46 14.08 10.65
N TRP A 273 -5.26 14.64 9.74
CA TRP A 273 -6.14 13.87 8.86
C TRP A 273 -5.40 13.13 7.74
N LEU A 274 -4.14 13.48 7.46
CA LEU A 274 -3.29 12.74 6.52
C LEU A 274 -2.75 11.43 7.10
N SER A 275 -2.42 11.42 8.40
CA SER A 275 -1.93 10.24 9.13
C SER A 275 -1.73 10.55 10.61
N TYR A 276 -1.87 9.53 11.47
CA TYR A 276 -1.63 9.64 12.91
C TYR A 276 -0.93 8.38 13.46
N PRO A 277 0.04 8.49 14.40
CA PRO A 277 0.51 9.70 15.09
C PRO A 277 1.41 10.59 14.23
N VAL A 278 1.52 11.86 14.64
CA VAL A 278 2.51 12.80 14.12
C VAL A 278 3.48 13.16 15.26
N THR A 279 4.78 13.14 14.97
CA THR A 279 5.83 13.42 15.96
C THR A 279 5.60 14.79 16.60
N ASN A 280 5.50 14.85 17.93
CA ASN A 280 5.25 16.06 18.72
C ASN A 280 3.90 16.77 18.52
N HIS A 281 2.98 16.23 17.72
CA HIS A 281 1.65 16.78 17.49
C HIS A 281 0.60 15.71 17.78
N SER A 282 0.21 15.60 19.05
CA SER A 282 -0.78 14.64 19.53
C SER A 282 -2.12 15.31 19.74
N VAL A 283 -3.22 14.60 19.46
CA VAL A 283 -4.59 15.07 19.67
C VAL A 283 -5.10 14.47 20.98
N LYS A 284 -5.43 15.32 21.96
CA LYS A 284 -5.79 14.87 23.32
C LYS A 284 -6.96 13.87 23.33
N PRO A 285 -8.07 14.10 22.61
CA PRO A 285 -9.16 13.11 22.49
C PRO A 285 -8.75 11.74 21.94
N TRP A 286 -7.76 11.67 21.06
CA TRP A 286 -7.32 10.43 20.42
C TRP A 286 -6.32 9.65 21.27
N GLY A 287 -5.61 10.34 22.17
CA GLY A 287 -4.54 9.78 22.96
C GLY A 287 -3.45 9.14 22.09
N ASN A 288 -2.88 8.04 22.58
CA ASN A 288 -1.70 7.37 22.02
C ASN A 288 -1.98 5.93 21.52
N LYS A 289 -3.25 5.49 21.55
CA LYS A 289 -3.65 4.12 21.18
C LYS A 289 -4.14 3.99 19.73
N VAL A 290 -4.72 5.03 19.15
CA VAL A 290 -5.25 4.98 17.79
C VAL A 290 -4.17 5.24 16.73
N ARG A 291 -4.37 4.71 15.52
CA ARG A 291 -3.48 4.89 14.37
C ARG A 291 -4.32 5.19 13.13
N LEU A 292 -4.08 6.33 12.50
CA LEU A 292 -4.73 6.67 11.23
C LEU A 292 -3.74 6.39 10.11
N PRO A 293 -3.95 5.32 9.32
CA PRO A 293 -3.13 5.08 8.16
C PRO A 293 -3.37 6.15 7.09
N ASN A 294 -2.30 6.66 6.46
CA ASN A 294 -2.42 7.46 5.23
C ASN A 294 -3.09 6.64 4.11
N SER A 295 -4.13 7.22 3.50
CA SER A 295 -4.87 6.70 2.34
C SER A 295 -4.25 7.09 0.99
N LEU A 296 -3.32 8.06 0.96
CA LEU A 296 -2.45 8.33 -0.16
C LEU A 296 -1.27 7.37 -0.12
N ARG A 297 -1.08 6.63 -1.22
CA ARG A 297 -0.10 5.56 -1.32
C ARG A 297 0.87 5.82 -2.45
N PHE A 298 2.11 5.39 -2.23
CA PHE A 298 3.21 5.58 -3.15
C PHE A 298 3.67 4.20 -3.62
N LYS A 299 4.03 4.09 -4.89
CA LYS A 299 4.43 2.85 -5.55
C LYS A 299 5.48 3.17 -6.61
N VAL A 300 6.47 2.29 -6.74
CA VAL A 300 7.42 2.30 -7.87
C VAL A 300 6.98 1.25 -8.89
N ARG A 301 7.00 1.61 -10.17
CA ARG A 301 6.72 0.71 -11.30
C ARG A 301 7.82 0.86 -12.37
N PRO A 302 8.02 -0.14 -13.25
CA PRO A 302 8.75 0.10 -14.50
C PRO A 302 8.07 1.23 -15.28
N ALA A 303 8.86 2.06 -15.97
CA ALA A 303 8.29 3.09 -16.83
C ALA A 303 7.55 2.43 -18.01
N PRO A 304 6.40 2.98 -18.45
CA PRO A 304 5.63 2.41 -19.56
C PRO A 304 6.43 2.25 -20.85
N ASP A 305 7.30 3.22 -21.15
CA ASP A 305 8.02 3.30 -22.44
C ASP A 305 9.45 2.73 -22.39
N ASP A 306 10.05 2.61 -21.20
CA ASP A 306 11.36 1.98 -21.00
C ASP A 306 11.38 1.17 -19.69
N PRO A 307 11.26 -0.17 -19.74
CA PRO A 307 11.19 -0.99 -18.54
C PRO A 307 12.50 -1.03 -17.73
N ARG A 308 13.60 -0.46 -18.25
CA ARG A 308 14.85 -0.28 -17.48
C ARG A 308 14.77 0.93 -16.55
N LYS A 309 13.89 1.88 -16.85
CA LYS A 309 13.60 3.03 -16.00
C LYS A 309 12.42 2.74 -15.08
N VAL A 310 12.28 3.58 -14.07
CA VAL A 310 11.18 3.49 -13.10
C VAL A 310 10.41 4.79 -12.99
N VAL A 311 9.13 4.69 -12.69
CA VAL A 311 8.25 5.82 -12.38
C VAL A 311 7.67 5.66 -10.98
N GLY A 312 7.48 6.80 -10.31
CA GLY A 312 6.70 6.88 -9.09
C GLY A 312 5.23 7.02 -9.42
N VAL A 313 4.40 6.28 -8.73
CA VAL A 313 2.93 6.36 -8.78
C VAL A 313 2.45 6.75 -7.41
N ILE A 314 1.69 7.84 -7.37
CA ILE A 314 1.01 8.32 -6.18
C ILE A 314 -0.47 8.13 -6.47
N PHE A 315 -1.21 7.49 -5.57
CA PHE A 315 -2.63 7.24 -5.79
C PHE A 315 -3.41 7.32 -4.49
N HIS A 316 -4.64 7.81 -4.57
CA HIS A 316 -5.49 7.99 -3.40
C HIS A 316 -6.54 6.88 -3.33
N VAL A 317 -6.59 6.17 -2.20
CA VAL A 317 -7.68 5.24 -1.85
C VAL A 317 -8.54 5.85 -0.74
N PRO A 318 -9.41 6.84 -1.07
CA PRO A 318 -10.16 7.60 -0.08
C PRO A 318 -11.06 6.71 0.77
N CYS A 319 -11.10 6.99 2.06
CA CYS A 319 -12.05 6.44 3.02
C CYS A 319 -12.14 7.40 4.22
N LEU A 320 -13.23 7.30 4.98
CA LEU A 320 -13.38 8.08 6.20
C LEU A 320 -12.44 7.52 7.29
N PRO A 321 -11.78 8.35 8.11
CA PRO A 321 -11.16 7.87 9.33
C PRO A 321 -12.19 7.14 10.21
N PRO A 322 -11.81 6.05 10.90
CA PRO A 322 -12.73 5.31 11.77
C PRO A 322 -13.35 6.19 12.86
N ALA A 323 -14.49 5.78 13.40
CA ALA A 323 -15.24 6.54 14.42
C ALA A 323 -14.41 6.92 15.66
N SER A 324 -13.36 6.15 15.99
CA SER A 324 -12.42 6.46 17.08
C SER A 324 -11.62 7.76 16.89
N PHE A 325 -11.60 8.30 15.68
CA PHE A 325 -11.01 9.60 15.36
C PHE A 325 -12.01 10.76 15.42
N LEU A 326 -13.31 10.49 15.64
CA LEU A 326 -14.36 11.52 15.59
C LEU A 326 -14.27 12.35 14.30
N PRO A 327 -14.36 11.72 13.12
CA PRO A 327 -14.00 12.34 11.85
C PRO A 327 -14.86 13.56 11.51
N ASP A 328 -14.21 14.68 11.22
CA ASP A 328 -14.86 15.86 10.63
C ASP A 328 -14.86 15.73 9.11
N ARG A 329 -16.00 15.33 8.54
CA ARG A 329 -16.15 15.10 7.09
C ARG A 329 -15.79 16.33 6.26
N GLN A 330 -16.09 17.55 6.74
CA GLN A 330 -15.83 18.75 5.97
C GLN A 330 -14.35 19.11 6.00
N ALA A 331 -13.72 19.11 7.19
CA ALA A 331 -12.28 19.35 7.30
C ALA A 331 -11.47 18.31 6.49
N ILE A 332 -11.87 17.03 6.54
CA ILE A 332 -11.22 15.96 5.76
C ILE A 332 -11.36 16.20 4.26
N LYS A 333 -12.54 16.63 3.77
CA LYS A 333 -12.73 17.00 2.36
C LYS A 333 -11.79 18.15 1.96
N GLU A 334 -11.68 19.18 2.78
CA GLU A 334 -10.82 20.34 2.48
C GLU A 334 -9.34 19.96 2.46
N VAL A 335 -8.89 19.13 3.40
CA VAL A 335 -7.52 18.59 3.42
C VAL A 335 -7.22 17.80 2.15
N TRP A 336 -8.09 16.87 1.76
CA TRP A 336 -7.86 16.06 0.58
C TRP A 336 -7.95 16.88 -0.71
N LYS A 337 -8.84 17.87 -0.79
CA LYS A 337 -8.86 18.80 -1.91
C LYS A 337 -7.53 19.53 -2.05
N LYS A 338 -6.98 20.10 -0.97
CA LYS A 338 -5.66 20.76 -0.99
C LYS A 338 -4.55 19.79 -1.41
N VAL A 339 -4.60 18.53 -0.99
CA VAL A 339 -3.66 17.49 -1.44
C VAL A 339 -3.78 17.23 -2.94
N HIS A 340 -4.99 17.10 -3.47
CA HIS A 340 -5.20 16.86 -4.92
C HIS A 340 -4.75 18.06 -5.73
N ASP A 341 -5.13 19.28 -5.32
CA ASP A 341 -4.69 20.53 -5.95
C ASP A 341 -3.14 20.63 -5.97
N PHE A 342 -2.46 20.23 -4.88
CA PHE A 342 -1.00 20.20 -4.80
C PHE A 342 -0.37 19.20 -5.79
N LEU A 343 -1.00 18.03 -5.97
CA LEU A 343 -0.50 16.98 -6.86
C LEU A 343 -0.84 17.26 -8.34
N ASP A 344 -1.89 18.03 -8.61
CA ASP A 344 -2.28 18.48 -9.95
C ASP A 344 -1.49 19.71 -10.42
N GLY A 345 -0.99 20.53 -9.48
CA GLY A 345 -0.28 21.76 -9.80
C GLY A 345 1.19 21.56 -10.20
N ASP A 346 1.71 22.51 -10.99
CA ASP A 346 3.13 22.64 -11.33
C ASP A 346 4.01 23.10 -10.15
N ALA A 347 3.43 23.35 -8.97
CA ALA A 347 4.09 23.94 -7.81
C ALA A 347 5.15 23.02 -7.15
N THR A 348 5.40 21.84 -7.70
CA THR A 348 6.46 20.94 -7.24
C THR A 348 7.67 21.04 -8.17
N THR A 349 8.87 20.95 -7.60
CA THR A 349 10.12 20.80 -8.38
C THR A 349 10.21 19.45 -9.12
N ALA A 350 9.13 18.68 -9.14
CA ALA A 350 9.02 17.36 -9.73
C ALA A 350 7.63 17.19 -10.37
N PRO A 351 7.43 17.68 -11.61
CA PRO A 351 6.11 17.70 -12.25
C PRO A 351 5.50 16.30 -12.31
N LEU A 352 4.19 16.25 -12.07
CA LEU A 352 3.39 15.04 -12.09
C LEU A 352 2.42 15.09 -13.27
N SER A 353 2.14 13.93 -13.84
CA SER A 353 1.07 13.76 -14.82
C SER A 353 0.00 12.85 -14.26
N ARG A 354 -1.28 13.15 -14.51
CA ARG A 354 -2.35 12.20 -14.19
C ARG A 354 -2.24 10.97 -15.10
N SER A 355 -2.28 9.79 -14.49
CA SER A 355 -2.22 8.50 -15.17
C SER A 355 -3.62 8.04 -15.56
N ARG A 356 -3.73 7.36 -16.71
CA ARG A 356 -4.96 6.63 -17.06
C ARG A 356 -5.10 5.40 -16.17
N ALA A 357 -6.33 5.09 -15.76
CA ALA A 357 -6.66 4.07 -14.76
C ALA A 357 -6.30 2.64 -15.19
#